data_AF-A0AAV4TG48-F1
#
_entry.id   AF-A0AAV4TG48-F1
#
_cell.length_a   1.000
_cell.length_b   1.000
_cell.length_c   1.000
_cell.angle_alpha   90.00
_cell.angle_beta   90.00
_cell.angle_gamma   90.00
#
_symmetry.space_group_name_H-M   'P 1'
#
loop_
_entity.id
_entity.type
_entity.pdbx_description
1 polymer ?
#
loop_
_entity_poly.entity_id
_entity_poly.type
_entity_poly.pdbx_seq_one_letter_code
_entity_poly.pdbx_strand_id
1 'polypeptide(L)'
;MSNSIEIPLRDTEEVIELKFDQLPEGDEVLGILRQEQATLDLWVKIATEYYRQGKYDDFVKILDASTSDANLNYPNMEKDQMAAFDKLSAYYVQQASKEKDREKKRELFTKATLLYTTADKIIMYDLRITCWAEPTSVCLKVIKWIKLMLNSILFESIYKQHPFSSWKSLHCF
;
A
#
# COMPACT_ATOMS: atom_id res chain seq x y z
N MET A 1 -0.04 5.99 -19.95
CA MET A 1 -0.35 6.21 -18.52
C MET A 1 -0.48 7.71 -18.37
N SER A 2 -1.55 8.20 -17.76
CA SER A 2 -1.73 9.62 -17.47
C SER A 2 -0.52 10.09 -16.64
N ASN A 3 0.12 11.19 -17.04
CA ASN A 3 1.26 11.78 -16.31
C ASN A 3 0.78 12.76 -15.23
N SER A 4 -0.49 12.68 -14.86
CA SER A 4 -1.15 13.56 -13.90
C SER A 4 -2.11 12.77 -13.03
N ILE A 5 -2.28 13.27 -11.81
CA ILE A 5 -3.27 12.81 -10.84
C ILE A 5 -4.21 13.97 -10.51
N GLU A 6 -5.49 13.67 -10.41
CA GLU A 6 -6.53 14.64 -10.11
C GLU A 6 -6.93 14.49 -8.64
N ILE A 7 -6.79 15.57 -7.86
CA ILE A 7 -7.27 15.64 -6.49
C ILE A 7 -8.58 16.43 -6.50
N PRO A 8 -9.73 15.82 -6.17
CA PRO A 8 -10.97 16.55 -6.05
C PRO A 8 -10.90 17.53 -4.87
N LEU A 9 -11.29 18.79 -5.11
CA LEU A 9 -11.44 19.78 -4.06
C LEU A 9 -12.70 19.49 -3.25
N ARG A 10 -12.62 19.73 -1.95
CA ARG A 10 -13.73 19.51 -1.05
C ARG A 10 -14.89 20.45 -1.39
N ASP A 11 -16.12 19.91 -1.45
CA ASP A 11 -17.37 20.65 -1.65
C ASP A 11 -17.48 21.44 -2.99
N THR A 12 -16.63 21.13 -3.97
CA THR A 12 -16.68 21.72 -5.33
C THR A 12 -16.48 20.64 -6.42
N GLU A 13 -16.84 20.95 -7.67
CA GLU A 13 -16.55 20.08 -8.84
C GLU A 13 -15.14 20.31 -9.40
N GLU A 14 -14.35 21.18 -8.78
CA GLU A 14 -13.01 21.52 -9.23
C GLU A 14 -12.00 20.42 -8.82
N VAL A 15 -11.02 20.17 -9.69
CA VAL A 15 -9.95 19.19 -9.45
C VAL A 15 -8.59 19.85 -9.61
N ILE A 16 -7.67 19.54 -8.69
CA ILE A 16 -6.27 19.93 -8.81
C ILE A 16 -5.54 18.86 -9.61
N GLU A 17 -5.04 19.22 -10.79
CA GLU A 17 -4.15 18.36 -11.57
C GLU A 17 -2.70 18.49 -11.09
N LEU A 18 -2.18 17.43 -10.47
CA LEU A 18 -0.77 17.30 -10.11
C LEU A 18 -0.05 16.49 -11.17
N LYS A 19 0.97 17.09 -11.81
CA LYS A 19 1.82 16.39 -12.78
C LYS A 19 2.90 15.59 -12.06
N PHE A 20 3.12 14.35 -12.50
CA PHE A 20 4.13 13.48 -11.92
C PHE A 20 5.56 13.97 -12.15
N ASP A 21 5.81 14.70 -13.25
CA ASP A 21 7.13 15.23 -13.58
C ASP A 21 7.61 16.32 -12.59
N GLN A 22 6.71 16.94 -11.83
CA GLN A 22 6.99 18.02 -10.88
C GLN A 22 6.21 17.80 -9.57
N LEU A 23 6.43 16.65 -8.92
CA LEU A 23 5.84 16.41 -7.60
C LEU A 23 6.47 17.32 -6.53
N PRO A 24 5.66 18.04 -5.74
CA PRO A 24 6.14 18.83 -4.61
C PRO A 24 6.73 17.95 -3.50
N GLU A 25 7.24 18.57 -2.44
CA GLU A 25 7.75 17.83 -1.28
C GLU A 25 6.63 17.04 -0.59
N GLY A 26 6.97 15.91 0.04
CA GLY A 26 5.99 15.03 0.67
C GLY A 26 5.13 15.76 1.72
N ASP A 27 5.71 16.70 2.47
CA ASP A 27 5.01 17.45 3.51
C ASP A 27 3.96 18.44 2.94
N GLU A 28 4.22 19.03 1.76
CA GLU A 28 3.26 19.90 1.07
C GLU A 28 2.08 19.08 0.52
N VAL A 29 2.37 17.93 -0.09
CA VAL A 29 1.33 17.01 -0.57
C VAL A 29 0.48 16.47 0.58
N LEU A 30 1.10 16.13 1.72
CA LEU A 30 0.38 15.74 2.93
C LEU A 30 -0.57 16.83 3.41
N GLY A 31 -0.15 18.10 3.36
CA GLY A 31 -0.99 19.25 3.69
C GLY A 31 -2.25 19.32 2.83
N ILE A 32 -2.09 19.22 1.51
CA ILE A 32 -3.19 19.25 0.54
C ILE A 32 -4.14 18.07 0.77
N LEU A 33 -3.61 16.84 0.88
CA LEU A 33 -4.43 15.64 1.05
C LEU A 33 -5.26 15.65 2.34
N ARG A 34 -4.69 16.19 3.43
CA ARG A 34 -5.39 16.35 4.72
C ARG A 34 -6.47 17.42 4.65
N GLN A 35 -6.17 18.56 4.03
CA GLN A 35 -7.10 19.67 3.89
C GLN A 35 -8.32 19.27 3.07
N GLU A 36 -8.08 18.59 1.94
CA GLU A 36 -9.14 18.18 1.02
C GLU A 36 -9.84 16.87 1.42
N GLN A 37 -9.42 16.21 2.51
CA GLN A 37 -9.98 14.94 2.97
C GLN A 37 -10.02 13.88 1.85
N ALA A 38 -8.90 13.74 1.14
CA ALA A 38 -8.77 12.84 0.01
C ALA A 38 -9.01 11.37 0.39
N THR A 39 -9.59 10.60 -0.54
CA THR A 39 -9.83 9.15 -0.39
C THR A 39 -8.53 8.37 -0.40
N LEU A 40 -8.45 7.29 0.38
CA LEU A 40 -7.22 6.51 0.54
C LEU A 40 -6.62 5.97 -0.78
N ASP A 41 -7.42 5.64 -1.78
CA ASP A 41 -6.94 5.29 -3.14
C ASP A 41 -6.00 6.35 -3.72
N LEU A 42 -6.32 7.64 -3.54
CA LEU A 42 -5.50 8.75 -4.01
C LEU A 42 -4.15 8.81 -3.30
N TRP A 43 -4.14 8.60 -1.98
CA TRP A 43 -2.91 8.53 -1.19
C TRP A 43 -2.00 7.41 -1.70
N VAL A 44 -2.57 6.23 -1.97
CA VAL A 44 -1.84 5.07 -2.49
C VAL A 44 -1.28 5.32 -3.89
N LYS A 45 -2.04 5.97 -4.77
CA LYS A 45 -1.58 6.35 -6.11
C LYS A 45 -0.41 7.33 -6.06
N ILE A 46 -0.53 8.39 -5.27
CA ILE A 46 0.53 9.39 -5.07
C ILE A 46 1.79 8.73 -4.50
N ALA A 47 1.64 7.93 -3.44
CA ALA A 47 2.76 7.21 -2.84
C ALA A 47 3.47 6.33 -3.87
N THR A 48 2.73 5.60 -4.70
CA THR A 48 3.31 4.76 -5.75
C THR A 48 4.15 5.56 -6.76
N GLU A 49 3.77 6.80 -7.04
CA GLU A 49 4.56 7.68 -7.91
C GLU A 49 5.84 8.18 -7.23
N TYR A 50 5.78 8.57 -5.95
CA TYR A 50 6.99 8.88 -5.17
C TYR A 50 7.97 7.68 -5.14
N TYR A 51 7.43 6.46 -5.02
CA TYR A 51 8.22 5.24 -5.10
C TYR A 51 8.89 5.05 -6.48
N ARG A 52 8.19 5.37 -7.59
CA ARG A 52 8.77 5.33 -8.95
C ARG A 52 9.92 6.30 -9.13
N GLN A 53 9.87 7.46 -8.47
CA GLN A 53 10.92 8.48 -8.51
C GLN A 53 12.11 8.16 -7.58
N GLY A 54 12.02 7.09 -6.79
CA GLY A 54 13.06 6.71 -5.82
C GLY A 54 13.04 7.53 -4.52
N LYS A 55 11.99 8.34 -4.31
CA LYS A 55 11.78 9.11 -3.07
C LYS A 55 11.11 8.21 -2.01
N TYR A 56 11.88 7.27 -1.47
CA TYR A 56 11.35 6.23 -0.57
C TYR A 56 10.92 6.78 0.80
N ASP A 57 11.58 7.82 1.30
CA ASP A 57 11.24 8.41 2.61
C ASP A 57 9.86 9.10 2.55
N ASP A 58 9.59 9.84 1.48
CA ASP A 58 8.28 10.46 1.23
C ASP A 58 7.19 9.41 1.02
N PHE A 59 7.49 8.32 0.32
CA PHE A 59 6.58 7.19 0.18
C PHE A 59 6.13 6.62 1.53
N VAL A 60 7.08 6.39 2.45
CA VAL A 60 6.76 5.87 3.79
C VAL A 60 5.95 6.89 4.58
N LYS A 61 6.36 8.17 4.57
CA LYS A 61 5.63 9.25 5.26
C LYS A 61 4.18 9.35 4.80
N ILE A 62 3.94 9.31 3.50
CA ILE A 62 2.60 9.44 2.92
C ILE A 62 1.71 8.24 3.30
N LEU A 63 2.22 7.02 3.22
CA LEU A 63 1.44 5.82 3.58
C LEU A 63 1.24 5.65 5.09
N ASP A 64 2.19 6.11 5.90
CA ASP A 64 2.04 6.10 7.35
C ASP A 64 0.96 7.11 7.78
N ALA A 65 1.00 8.32 7.23
CA ALA A 65 -0.03 9.34 7.44
C ALA A 65 -1.41 8.88 6.93
N SER A 66 -1.46 8.17 5.79
CA SER A 66 -2.74 7.68 5.25
C SER A 66 -3.45 6.68 6.15
N THR A 67 -2.73 6.04 7.09
CA THR A 67 -3.34 5.13 8.06
C THR A 67 -4.19 5.87 9.11
N SER A 68 -3.86 7.14 9.40
CA SER A 68 -4.53 7.94 10.44
C SER A 68 -5.43 9.04 9.87
N ASP A 69 -5.00 9.67 8.77
CA ASP A 69 -5.58 10.93 8.27
C ASP A 69 -6.46 10.76 7.02
N ALA A 70 -6.44 9.59 6.39
CA ALA A 70 -7.20 9.38 5.16
C ALA A 70 -8.70 9.33 5.43
N ASN A 71 -9.47 9.87 4.49
CA ASN A 71 -10.92 9.76 4.54
C ASN A 71 -11.32 8.31 4.22
N LEU A 72 -11.95 7.66 5.20
CA LEU A 72 -12.43 6.30 5.10
C LEU A 72 -13.91 6.22 4.71
N ASN A 73 -14.62 7.34 4.57
CA ASN A 73 -16.05 7.33 4.34
C ASN A 73 -16.41 7.13 2.85
N TYR A 74 -16.03 5.98 2.27
CA TYR A 74 -16.40 5.61 0.90
C TYR A 74 -16.51 4.08 0.71
N PRO A 75 -17.28 3.59 -0.28
CA PRO A 75 -17.46 2.16 -0.51
C PRO A 75 -16.16 1.47 -0.93
N ASN A 76 -15.91 0.26 -0.41
CA ASN A 76 -14.69 -0.55 -0.62
C ASN A 76 -13.41 0.02 0.00
N MET A 77 -13.52 0.96 0.95
CA MET A 77 -12.39 1.49 1.71
C MET A 77 -11.48 0.39 2.30
N GLU A 78 -12.05 -0.75 2.69
CA GLU A 78 -11.35 -1.87 3.31
C GLU A 78 -10.34 -2.52 2.37
N LYS A 79 -10.69 -2.60 1.07
CA LYS A 79 -9.80 -3.15 0.03
C LYS A 79 -8.61 -2.22 -0.19
N ASP A 80 -8.84 -0.93 -0.21
CA ASP A 80 -7.79 0.07 -0.39
C ASP A 80 -6.91 0.19 0.86
N GLN A 81 -7.49 0.02 2.05
CA GLN A 81 -6.74 -0.12 3.30
C GLN A 81 -5.81 -1.33 3.26
N MET A 82 -6.33 -2.50 2.89
CA MET A 82 -5.51 -3.70 2.72
C MET A 82 -4.39 -3.46 1.70
N ALA A 83 -4.68 -2.82 0.57
CA ALA A 83 -3.69 -2.52 -0.46
C ALA A 83 -2.61 -1.55 0.05
N ALA A 84 -2.97 -0.55 0.86
CA ALA A 84 -2.02 0.36 1.49
C ALA A 84 -1.08 -0.39 2.46
N PHE A 85 -1.66 -1.23 3.34
CA PHE A 85 -0.88 -2.04 4.28
C PHE A 85 0.05 -3.02 3.57
N ASP A 86 -0.41 -3.68 2.50
CA ASP A 86 0.40 -4.63 1.74
C ASP A 86 1.57 -3.95 1.02
N LYS A 87 1.36 -2.75 0.47
CA LYS A 87 2.46 -1.97 -0.14
C LYS A 87 3.51 -1.56 0.89
N LEU A 88 3.07 -1.09 2.06
CA LEU A 88 3.96 -0.65 3.14
C LEU A 88 4.74 -1.82 3.74
N SER A 89 4.07 -2.95 3.99
CA SER A 89 4.72 -4.16 4.49
C SER A 89 5.73 -4.72 3.48
N ALA A 90 5.36 -4.79 2.19
CA ALA A 90 6.26 -5.21 1.13
C ALA A 90 7.52 -4.33 1.05
N TYR A 91 7.38 -3.01 1.21
CA TYR A 91 8.51 -2.08 1.29
C TYR A 91 9.44 -2.40 2.46
N TYR A 92 8.90 -2.59 3.67
CA TYR A 92 9.71 -2.93 4.84
C TYR A 92 10.43 -4.26 4.67
N VAL A 93 9.81 -5.26 4.05
CA VAL A 93 10.50 -6.53 3.79
C VAL A 93 11.62 -6.38 2.75
N GLN A 94 11.40 -5.61 1.69
CA GLN A 94 12.46 -5.31 0.72
C GLN A 94 13.65 -4.63 1.40
N GLN A 95 13.41 -3.66 2.29
CA GLN A 95 14.49 -3.00 3.03
C GLN A 95 15.17 -3.95 4.02
N ALA A 96 14.42 -4.82 4.69
CA ALA A 96 14.97 -5.84 5.58
C ALA A 96 15.88 -6.85 4.86
N SER A 97 15.59 -7.15 3.59
CA SER A 97 16.43 -8.03 2.76
C SER A 97 17.74 -7.34 2.35
N LYS A 98 17.71 -6.03 2.06
CA LYS A 98 18.90 -5.24 1.72
C LYS A 98 19.80 -4.94 2.91
N GLU A 99 19.23 -4.88 4.12
CA GLU A 99 19.95 -4.58 5.36
C GLU A 99 20.89 -5.74 5.77
N LYS A 100 22.10 -5.38 6.20
CA LYS A 100 23.14 -6.34 6.63
C LYS A 100 23.15 -6.51 8.14
N ASP A 101 22.75 -5.47 8.87
CA ASP A 101 22.65 -5.50 10.32
C ASP A 101 21.52 -6.46 10.76
N ARG A 102 21.86 -7.42 11.63
CA ARG A 102 20.91 -8.44 12.10
C ARG A 102 19.80 -7.83 12.97
N GLU A 103 20.10 -6.82 13.77
CA GLU A 103 19.14 -6.21 14.68
C GLU A 103 18.12 -5.37 13.91
N LYS A 104 18.62 -4.45 13.06
CA LYS A 104 17.75 -3.63 12.18
C LYS A 104 16.91 -4.48 11.23
N LYS A 105 17.48 -5.56 10.69
CA LYS A 105 16.74 -6.53 9.86
C LYS A 105 15.56 -7.14 10.63
N ARG A 106 15.77 -7.54 11.89
CA ARG A 106 14.70 -8.10 12.73
C ARG A 106 13.62 -7.07 13.04
N GLU A 107 14.00 -5.82 13.31
CA GLU A 107 13.05 -4.73 13.54
C GLU A 107 12.16 -4.47 12.31
N LEU A 108 12.76 -4.41 11.12
CA LEU A 108 12.03 -4.20 9.86
C LEU A 108 11.06 -5.36 9.58
N PHE A 109 11.48 -6.61 9.80
CA PHE A 109 10.57 -7.76 9.69
C PHE A 109 9.44 -7.74 10.72
N THR A 110 9.72 -7.26 11.93
CA THR A 110 8.71 -7.13 12.98
C THR A 110 7.67 -6.07 12.59
N LYS A 111 8.11 -4.92 12.07
CA LYS A 111 7.23 -3.87 11.51
C LYS A 111 6.37 -4.40 10.36
N ALA A 112 6.98 -5.10 9.40
CA ALA A 112 6.25 -5.70 8.29
C ALA A 112 5.19 -6.71 8.76
N THR A 113 5.53 -7.57 9.74
CA THR A 113 4.60 -8.56 10.31
C THR A 113 3.42 -7.88 10.98
N LEU A 114 3.67 -6.82 11.75
CA LEU A 114 2.61 -6.06 12.41
C LEU A 114 1.59 -5.52 11.38
N LEU A 115 2.08 -4.91 10.30
CA LEU A 115 1.24 -4.39 9.22
C LEU A 115 0.39 -5.49 8.56
N TYR A 116 0.98 -6.66 8.29
CA TYR A 116 0.24 -7.80 7.76
C TYR A 116 -0.86 -8.28 8.72
N THR A 117 -0.57 -8.40 10.02
CA THR A 117 -1.60 -8.80 10.99
C THR A 117 -2.72 -7.78 11.12
N THR A 118 -2.42 -6.49 10.94
CA THR A 118 -3.42 -5.42 10.91
C THR A 118 -4.27 -5.51 9.64
N ALA A 119 -3.67 -5.77 8.48
CA ALA A 119 -4.39 -5.99 7.22
C ALA A 119 -5.31 -7.23 7.29
N ASP A 120 -4.82 -8.35 7.84
CA ASP A 120 -5.60 -9.58 7.99
C ASP A 120 -6.85 -9.37 8.85
N LYS A 121 -6.79 -8.49 9.87
CA LYS A 121 -7.96 -8.15 10.68
C LYS A 121 -9.04 -7.47 9.84
N ILE A 122 -8.67 -6.59 8.90
CA ILE A 122 -9.61 -5.87 8.04
C ILE A 122 -10.35 -6.86 7.13
N ILE A 123 -9.62 -7.80 6.51
CA ILE A 123 -10.19 -8.86 5.65
C ILE A 123 -11.11 -9.81 6.46
N MET A 124 -10.72 -10.14 7.70
CA MET A 124 -11.49 -11.05 8.55
C MET A 124 -12.91 -10.52 8.84
N TYR A 125 -13.10 -9.20 8.93
CA TYR A 125 -14.43 -8.61 9.15
C TYR A 125 -15.23 -8.42 7.84
N ASP A 126 -14.56 -8.27 6.70
CA ASP A 126 -15.18 -8.18 5.35
C ASP A 126 -15.67 -9.54 4.81
N LEU A 127 -15.13 -10.66 5.32
CA LEU A 127 -15.52 -12.03 4.98
C LEU A 127 -17.01 -12.38 5.22
N ARG A 128 -17.78 -11.50 5.88
CA ARG A 128 -19.25 -11.63 5.92
C ARG A 128 -19.94 -11.24 4.61
N ILE A 129 -19.31 -10.49 3.72
CA ILE A 129 -19.88 -9.98 2.47
C ILE A 129 -19.48 -10.87 1.27
N THR A 130 -18.29 -11.48 1.28
CA THR A 130 -17.74 -12.22 0.12
C THR A 130 -17.94 -13.74 0.16
N CYS A 131 -18.43 -14.33 1.25
CA CYS A 131 -18.71 -15.77 1.30
C CYS A 131 -19.80 -16.26 0.30
N TRP A 132 -20.50 -15.36 -0.40
CA TRP A 132 -21.43 -15.72 -1.48
C TRP A 132 -20.87 -15.50 -2.91
N ALA A 133 -19.61 -15.07 -3.06
CA ALA A 133 -18.95 -14.95 -4.36
C ALA A 133 -17.49 -15.42 -4.27
N GLU A 134 -17.27 -16.68 -4.66
CA GLU A 134 -15.99 -17.34 -4.98
C GLU A 134 -14.98 -17.59 -3.82
N PRO A 135 -15.04 -18.79 -3.18
CA PRO A 135 -14.23 -19.16 -2.02
C PRO A 135 -12.73 -19.46 -2.25
N THR A 136 -12.17 -19.29 -3.45
CA THR A 136 -10.91 -19.99 -3.81
C THR A 136 -9.65 -19.13 -3.88
N SER A 137 -9.72 -17.79 -3.96
CA SER A 137 -8.52 -16.99 -4.30
C SER A 137 -7.80 -16.34 -3.11
N VAL A 138 -8.50 -16.04 -2.01
CA VAL A 138 -7.93 -15.23 -0.90
C VAL A 138 -7.34 -16.11 0.22
N CYS A 139 -8.05 -17.15 0.66
CA CYS A 139 -7.58 -18.02 1.75
C CYS A 139 -6.30 -18.81 1.39
N LEU A 140 -6.13 -19.19 0.12
CA LEU A 140 -4.94 -19.87 -0.38
C LEU A 140 -3.70 -18.95 -0.41
N LYS A 141 -3.90 -17.63 -0.59
CA LYS A 141 -2.79 -16.66 -0.48
C LYS A 141 -2.32 -16.60 0.97
N VAL A 142 -3.20 -16.40 1.94
CA VAL A 142 -2.81 -16.29 3.37
C VAL A 142 -2.08 -17.55 3.87
N ILE A 143 -2.57 -18.75 3.54
CA ILE A 143 -1.90 -20.01 3.92
C ILE A 143 -0.55 -20.17 3.21
N LYS A 144 -0.45 -19.79 1.94
CA LYS A 144 0.82 -19.78 1.20
C LYS A 144 1.78 -18.74 1.79
N TRP A 145 1.30 -17.59 2.23
CA TRP A 145 2.05 -16.50 2.85
C TRP A 145 2.58 -16.84 4.23
N ILE A 146 1.79 -17.49 5.10
CA ILE A 146 2.26 -18.00 6.40
C ILE A 146 3.33 -19.08 6.20
N LYS A 147 3.16 -19.97 5.21
CA LYS A 147 4.15 -21.00 4.85
C LYS A 147 5.42 -20.40 4.21
N LEU A 148 5.30 -19.23 3.57
CA LEU A 148 6.42 -18.43 3.01
C LEU A 148 7.15 -17.61 4.07
N MET A 149 6.46 -17.10 5.08
CA MET A 149 7.03 -16.36 6.22
C MET A 149 7.89 -17.28 7.11
N LEU A 150 7.50 -18.55 7.28
CA LEU A 150 8.28 -19.54 8.05
C LEU A 150 9.56 -20.02 7.32
N ASN A 151 9.66 -19.85 6.01
CA ASN A 151 10.84 -20.19 5.21
C ASN A 151 11.47 -18.92 4.63
N SER A 152 12.29 -18.24 5.44
CA SER A 152 13.02 -17.00 5.07
C SER A 152 13.78 -17.08 3.74
N ILE A 153 14.12 -18.28 3.26
CA ILE A 153 14.85 -18.55 2.01
C ILE A 153 13.94 -18.48 0.78
N LEU A 154 12.65 -18.81 0.87
CA LEU A 154 11.72 -18.79 -0.26
C LEU A 154 11.17 -17.40 -0.57
N PHE A 155 11.17 -16.50 0.42
CA PHE A 155 10.74 -15.11 0.25
C PHE A 155 11.61 -14.35 -0.77
N GLU A 156 12.94 -14.50 -0.70
CA GLU A 156 13.86 -13.89 -1.67
C GLU A 156 13.69 -14.44 -3.10
N SER A 157 13.35 -15.73 -3.22
CA SER A 157 13.21 -16.39 -4.53
C SER A 157 11.95 -15.95 -5.28
N ILE A 158 10.82 -15.77 -4.57
CA ILE A 158 9.56 -15.33 -5.18
C ILE A 158 9.56 -13.83 -5.48
N TYR A 159 10.18 -12.98 -4.64
CA TYR A 159 10.32 -11.54 -4.94
C TYR A 159 11.21 -11.27 -6.16
N LYS A 160 12.20 -12.13 -6.41
CA LYS A 160 12.98 -12.13 -7.67
C LYS A 160 12.16 -12.56 -8.89
N GLN A 161 11.10 -13.36 -8.72
CA GLN A 161 10.24 -13.84 -9.81
C GLN A 161 9.11 -12.84 -10.17
N HIS A 162 8.60 -12.06 -9.21
CA HIS A 162 7.56 -11.04 -9.45
C HIS A 162 7.98 -9.67 -8.92
N PRO A 163 8.83 -8.91 -9.66
CA PRO A 163 9.09 -7.53 -9.33
C PRO A 163 7.81 -6.69 -9.41
N PHE A 164 7.71 -5.68 -8.55
CA PHE A 164 6.60 -4.71 -8.37
C PHE A 164 5.97 -4.20 -9.69
N SER A 165 6.72 -4.23 -10.79
CA SER A 165 6.26 -3.93 -12.16
C SER A 165 5.14 -4.84 -12.70
N SER A 166 4.92 -6.03 -12.12
CA SER A 166 3.87 -6.98 -12.56
C SER A 166 2.48 -6.68 -11.97
N TRP A 167 2.37 -5.73 -11.03
CA TRP A 167 1.09 -5.37 -10.39
C TRP A 167 0.18 -4.49 -11.26
N LYS A 168 0.56 -4.20 -12.51
CA LYS A 168 -0.32 -3.53 -13.49
C LYS A 168 -1.48 -4.40 -13.97
N SER A 169 -1.51 -5.69 -13.63
CA SER A 169 -2.47 -6.65 -14.19
C SER A 169 -3.51 -7.17 -13.19
N LEU A 170 -3.58 -6.62 -11.97
CA LEU A 170 -4.56 -6.99 -10.94
C LEU A 170 -5.67 -5.95 -10.76
N HIS A 171 -5.84 -5.07 -11.76
CA HIS A 171 -7.06 -4.30 -11.99
C HIS A 171 -7.80 -4.92 -13.18
N CYS A 172 -8.30 -6.14 -13.03
CA CYS A 172 -9.38 -6.71 -13.84
C CYS A 172 -9.70 -8.10 -13.29
N PHE A 173 -10.98 -8.28 -12.94
CA PHE A 173 -11.65 -9.42 -12.31
C PHE A 173 -11.66 -9.43 -10.79
#